data_AF-A0AAE3QFN2-F1
#
_entry.id   AF-A0AAE3QFN2-F1
#
_cell.length_a   1.000
_cell.length_b   1.000
_cell.length_c   1.000
_cell.angle_alpha   90.00
_cell.angle_beta   90.00
_cell.angle_gamma   90.00
#
_symmetry.space_group_name_H-M   'P 1'
#
loop_
_entity.id
_entity.type
_entity.pdbx_description
1 polymer ?
#
loop_
_entity_poly.entity_id
_entity_poly.type
_entity_poly.pdbx_seq_one_letter_code
_entity_poly.pdbx_strand_id
1 'polypeptide(L)'
;MSEVFDGGCFCGRIRYRLNDRPMFVHCCHCRDCQRQTGSAFAINALIEADRVELVAGEPVVTTLSTDSGHPHDVYRCSECQSALWSDYGRRRWMSFVRVASLDDPSAFAPDVHIYARSKLPWVRLPEGATVFEEYYDMKEQWPADSLARRRKAGAAAKASQ
;
A
#
# COMPACT_ATOMS: atom_id res chain seq x y z
N MET A 1 17.16 -0.49 -17.85
CA MET A 1 15.82 0.06 -18.11
C MET A 1 15.07 -0.05 -16.80
N SER A 2 14.57 1.06 -16.24
CA SER A 2 13.75 1.01 -15.03
C SER A 2 12.43 0.29 -15.33
N GLU A 3 12.08 -0.72 -14.54
CA GLU A 3 10.77 -1.37 -14.64
C GLU A 3 9.68 -0.38 -14.21
N VAL A 4 8.59 -0.33 -14.96
CA VAL A 4 7.43 0.52 -14.67
C VAL A 4 6.17 -0.33 -14.58
N PHE A 5 5.23 0.08 -13.73
CA PHE A 5 3.99 -0.66 -13.49
C PHE A 5 2.81 0.30 -13.55
N ASP A 6 1.98 0.18 -14.57
CA ASP A 6 0.80 1.01 -14.75
C ASP A 6 -0.39 0.49 -13.91
N GLY A 7 -1.24 1.40 -13.48
CA GLY A 7 -2.46 1.11 -12.76
C GLY A 7 -3.47 2.23 -12.84
N GLY A 8 -4.63 2.03 -12.23
CA GLY A 8 -5.69 3.03 -12.25
C GLY A 8 -6.91 2.61 -11.46
N CYS A 9 -7.89 3.52 -11.44
CA CYS A 9 -9.19 3.21 -10.85
C CYS A 9 -10.03 2.31 -11.77
N PHE A 10 -11.09 1.72 -11.22
CA PHE A 10 -11.99 0.84 -11.98
C PHE A 10 -12.62 1.50 -13.21
N CYS A 11 -13.00 2.78 -13.13
CA CYS A 11 -13.60 3.49 -14.27
C CYS A 11 -12.57 4.05 -15.27
N GLY A 12 -11.27 3.85 -15.04
CA GLY A 12 -10.20 4.29 -15.94
C GLY A 12 -9.89 5.79 -15.94
N ARG A 13 -10.65 6.63 -15.23
CA ARG A 13 -10.43 8.09 -15.19
C ARG A 13 -9.15 8.50 -14.47
N ILE A 14 -8.75 7.73 -13.46
CA ILE A 14 -7.45 7.92 -12.81
C ILE A 14 -6.52 6.85 -13.33
N ARG A 15 -5.36 7.29 -13.84
CA ARG A 15 -4.24 6.44 -14.26
C ARG A 15 -3.00 6.89 -13.53
N TYR A 16 -2.23 5.95 -13.04
CA TYR A 16 -0.96 6.19 -12.37
C TYR A 16 0.09 5.18 -12.84
N ARG A 17 1.35 5.50 -12.58
CA ARG A 17 2.50 4.67 -12.87
C ARG A 17 3.40 4.57 -11.66
N LEU A 18 3.87 3.36 -11.37
CA LEU A 18 4.98 3.13 -10.45
C LEU A 18 6.27 3.14 -11.26
N ASN A 19 7.17 4.07 -10.94
CA ASN A 19 8.45 4.26 -11.63
C ASN A 19 9.60 3.42 -11.03
N ASP A 20 9.28 2.51 -10.12
CA ASP A 20 10.19 1.54 -9.53
C ASP A 20 9.38 0.38 -8.92
N ARG A 21 10.03 -0.72 -8.55
CA ARG A 21 9.40 -1.79 -7.77
C ARG A 21 9.10 -1.31 -6.35
N PRO A 22 7.98 -1.74 -5.74
CA PRO A 22 7.72 -1.56 -4.33
C PRO A 22 8.83 -2.16 -3.46
N MET A 23 9.05 -1.57 -2.29
CA MET A 23 10.00 -2.06 -1.29
C MET A 23 9.52 -3.34 -0.60
N PHE A 24 8.20 -3.48 -0.43
CA PHE A 24 7.59 -4.58 0.31
C PHE A 24 6.07 -4.60 0.08
N VAL A 25 5.42 -5.77 0.17
CA VAL A 25 3.99 -5.97 -0.07
C VAL A 25 3.33 -6.60 1.14
N HIS A 26 2.34 -5.92 1.71
CA HIS A 26 1.54 -6.39 2.83
C HIS A 26 0.19 -6.90 2.37
N CYS A 27 -0.20 -8.10 2.81
CA CYS A 27 -1.60 -8.49 2.86
C CYS A 27 -2.14 -8.28 4.29
N CYS A 28 -2.90 -7.20 4.49
CA CYS A 28 -3.43 -6.84 5.80
C CYS A 28 -4.85 -7.39 6.00
N HIS A 29 -5.02 -8.14 7.09
CA HIS A 29 -6.29 -8.77 7.47
C HIS A 29 -7.05 -8.00 8.56
N CYS A 30 -6.63 -6.80 8.95
CA CYS A 30 -7.34 -6.04 9.98
C CYS A 30 -8.76 -5.65 9.54
N ARG A 31 -9.65 -5.40 10.51
CA ARG A 31 -11.05 -5.03 10.24
C ARG A 31 -11.20 -3.73 9.45
N ASP A 32 -10.28 -2.78 9.60
CA ASP A 32 -10.32 -1.54 8.81
C ASP A 32 -9.99 -1.80 7.35
N CYS A 33 -8.98 -2.61 7.07
CA CYS A 33 -8.65 -3.00 5.70
C CYS A 33 -9.81 -3.76 5.05
N GLN A 34 -10.45 -4.68 5.78
CA GLN A 34 -11.64 -5.39 5.31
C GLN A 34 -12.80 -4.44 4.99
N ARG A 35 -13.10 -3.48 5.88
CA ARG A 35 -14.17 -2.49 5.67
C ARG A 35 -13.86 -1.55 4.51
N GLN A 36 -12.61 -1.12 4.37
CA GLN A 36 -12.19 -0.19 3.32
C GLN A 36 -12.27 -0.78 1.92
N THR A 37 -12.02 -2.08 1.77
CA THR A 37 -12.06 -2.78 0.48
C THR A 37 -13.36 -3.53 0.22
N GLY A 38 -14.15 -3.79 1.27
CA GLY A 38 -15.27 -4.74 1.20
C GLY A 38 -14.83 -6.19 0.98
N SER A 39 -13.53 -6.49 1.09
CA SER A 39 -12.94 -7.82 0.85
C SER A 39 -12.39 -8.42 2.15
N ALA A 40 -11.86 -9.65 2.06
CA ALA A 40 -11.27 -10.35 3.19
C ALA A 40 -9.96 -9.71 3.71
N PHE A 41 -9.31 -8.88 2.89
CA PHE A 41 -8.05 -8.20 3.22
C PHE A 41 -7.83 -7.00 2.28
N ALA A 42 -6.77 -6.24 2.53
CA ALA A 42 -6.19 -5.29 1.58
C ALA A 42 -4.75 -5.68 1.27
N ILE A 43 -4.38 -5.72 -0.02
CA ILE A 43 -2.98 -5.90 -0.44
C ILE A 43 -2.39 -4.53 -0.75
N ASN A 44 -1.36 -4.14 -0.01
CA ASN A 44 -0.71 -2.84 -0.11
C ASN A 44 0.77 -3.03 -0.49
N ALA A 45 1.18 -2.46 -1.61
CA ALA A 45 2.57 -2.33 -2.01
C ALA A 45 3.14 -1.01 -1.46
N LEU A 46 4.22 -1.09 -0.71
CA LEU A 46 4.86 0.07 -0.07
C LEU A 46 5.96 0.59 -0.98
N ILE A 47 5.86 1.85 -1.39
CA ILE A 47 6.80 2.50 -2.29
C ILE A 47 6.98 3.97 -1.90
N GLU A 48 8.11 4.57 -2.24
CA GLU A 48 8.33 6.01 -2.06
C GLU A 48 7.27 6.79 -2.82
N ALA A 49 6.77 7.87 -2.20
CA ALA A 49 5.67 8.64 -2.79
C ALA A 49 6.05 9.29 -4.13
N ASP A 50 7.32 9.67 -4.32
CA ASP A 50 7.86 10.23 -5.55
C ASP A 50 7.96 9.21 -6.71
N ARG A 51 7.73 7.93 -6.44
CA ARG A 51 7.67 6.87 -7.45
C ARG A 51 6.25 6.58 -7.92
N VAL A 52 5.25 7.20 -7.33
CA VAL A 52 3.86 7.14 -7.80
C VAL A 52 3.60 8.37 -8.66
N GLU A 53 3.69 8.19 -9.98
CA GLU A 53 3.39 9.23 -10.96
C GLU A 53 1.91 9.19 -11.33
N LEU A 54 1.22 10.33 -11.21
CA LEU A 54 -0.14 10.48 -11.68
C LEU A 54 -0.12 10.79 -13.18
N VAL A 55 -0.65 9.87 -13.99
CA VAL A 55 -0.64 9.95 -15.46
C VAL A 55 -1.90 10.65 -15.98
N ALA A 56 -3.05 10.40 -15.34
CA ALA A 56 -4.31 11.05 -15.68
C ALA A 56 -5.27 11.10 -14.48
N GLY A 57 -6.16 12.10 -14.49
CA GLY A 57 -7.15 12.33 -13.45
C GLY A 57 -6.55 12.93 -12.18
N GLU A 58 -7.41 13.17 -11.18
CA GLU A 58 -7.02 13.68 -9.87
C GLU A 58 -7.77 12.91 -8.78
N PRO A 59 -7.07 12.24 -7.85
CA PRO A 59 -7.72 11.56 -6.75
C PRO A 59 -8.21 12.54 -5.68
N VAL A 60 -9.37 12.24 -5.11
CA VAL A 60 -9.85 12.89 -3.88
C VAL A 60 -9.31 12.17 -2.65
N VAL A 61 -9.07 12.92 -1.58
CA VAL A 61 -8.57 12.37 -0.32
C VAL A 61 -9.72 12.15 0.65
N THR A 62 -9.80 10.94 1.21
CA THR A 62 -10.65 10.62 2.36
C THR A 62 -9.77 10.35 3.57
N THR A 63 -9.85 11.20 4.58
CA THR A 63 -9.11 11.03 5.84
C THR A 63 -9.90 10.15 6.81
N LEU A 64 -9.30 9.05 7.24
CA LEU A 64 -9.82 8.14 8.25
C LEU A 64 -9.11 8.36 9.59
N SER A 65 -9.87 8.26 10.68
CA SER A 65 -9.32 8.21 12.04
C SER A 65 -8.66 6.85 12.28
N THR A 66 -7.56 6.84 13.03
CA THR A 66 -6.91 5.60 13.47
C THR A 66 -6.72 5.62 14.99
N ASP A 67 -6.66 4.44 15.60
CA ASP A 67 -6.42 4.28 17.05
C ASP A 67 -5.09 4.89 17.49
N SER A 68 -4.13 5.03 16.57
CA SER A 68 -2.82 5.64 16.81
C SER A 68 -2.86 7.18 16.92
N GLY A 69 -4.02 7.80 16.67
CA GLY A 69 -4.19 9.26 16.61
C GLY A 69 -3.61 9.91 15.34
N HIS A 70 -2.88 9.17 14.50
CA HIS A 70 -2.37 9.68 13.23
C HIS A 70 -3.43 9.55 12.12
N PRO A 71 -3.60 10.56 11.24
CA PRO A 71 -4.57 10.48 10.16
C PRO A 71 -4.17 9.40 9.14
N HIS A 72 -5.14 8.68 8.61
CA HIS A 72 -4.97 7.78 7.47
C HIS A 72 -5.65 8.39 6.24
N ASP A 73 -4.85 8.98 5.36
CA ASP A 73 -5.35 9.59 4.14
C ASP A 73 -5.42 8.52 3.03
N VAL A 74 -6.62 8.27 2.51
CA VAL A 74 -6.86 7.32 1.40
C VAL A 74 -7.19 8.12 0.14
N TYR A 75 -6.40 7.92 -0.91
CA TYR A 75 -6.59 8.55 -2.22
C TYR A 75 -7.54 7.69 -3.06
N ARG A 76 -8.61 8.31 -3.57
CA ARG A 76 -9.71 7.63 -4.25
C ARG A 76 -10.10 8.32 -5.55
N CYS A 77 -10.70 7.57 -6.46
CA CYS A 77 -11.41 8.16 -7.58
C CYS A 77 -12.71 8.82 -7.12
N SER A 78 -12.95 10.08 -7.49
CA SER A 78 -14.21 10.78 -7.21
C SER A 78 -15.42 10.10 -7.83
N GLU A 79 -15.22 9.40 -8.95
CA GLU A 79 -16.32 8.83 -9.74
C GLU A 79 -16.67 7.40 -9.29
N CYS A 80 -15.69 6.50 -9.28
CA CYS A 80 -15.94 5.09 -8.95
C CYS A 80 -15.53 4.71 -7.52
N GLN A 81 -14.99 5.65 -6.74
CA GLN A 81 -14.63 5.47 -5.32
C GLN A 81 -13.54 4.40 -5.04
N SER A 82 -12.93 3.83 -6.08
CA SER A 82 -11.79 2.92 -5.96
C SER A 82 -10.68 3.59 -5.16
N ALA A 83 -10.22 2.93 -4.10
CA ALA A 83 -9.02 3.32 -3.37
C ALA A 83 -7.77 2.95 -4.18
N LEU A 84 -6.81 3.86 -4.28
CA LEU A 84 -5.62 3.70 -5.11
C LEU A 84 -4.36 3.57 -4.26
N TRP A 85 -4.17 4.46 -3.29
CA TRP A 85 -3.11 4.31 -2.29
C TRP A 85 -3.47 5.01 -0.98
N SER A 86 -2.70 4.72 0.06
CA SER A 86 -2.81 5.37 1.36
C SER A 86 -1.53 6.09 1.77
N ASP A 87 -1.68 7.16 2.53
CA ASP A 87 -0.63 7.80 3.32
C ASP A 87 -1.02 7.75 4.81
N TYR A 88 -0.16 7.14 5.62
CA TYR A 88 -0.37 7.02 7.06
C TYR A 88 0.44 8.08 7.80
N GLY A 89 -0.26 8.98 8.48
CA GLY A 89 0.31 10.06 9.28
C GLY A 89 0.77 11.25 8.45
N ARG A 90 0.23 11.44 7.24
CA ARG A 90 0.60 12.54 6.32
C ARG A 90 2.10 12.64 6.13
N ARG A 91 2.74 11.49 5.99
CA ARG A 91 4.19 11.39 5.81
C ARG A 91 4.59 11.99 4.47
N ARG A 92 3.74 11.86 3.44
CA ARG A 92 3.95 12.36 2.07
C ARG A 92 5.22 11.86 1.37
N TRP A 93 5.96 10.94 1.99
CA TRP A 93 7.17 10.33 1.42
C TRP A 93 7.03 8.82 1.17
N MET A 94 5.92 8.22 1.61
CA MET A 94 5.62 6.80 1.44
C MET A 94 4.15 6.63 1.03
N SER A 95 3.93 5.79 0.04
CA SER A 95 2.61 5.42 -0.47
C SER A 95 2.38 3.93 -0.31
N PHE A 96 1.15 3.57 0.10
CA PHE A 96 0.69 2.21 0.25
C PHE A 96 -0.31 1.91 -0.87
N VAL A 97 0.21 1.52 -2.03
CA VAL A 97 -0.55 1.35 -3.27
C VAL A 97 -1.38 0.07 -3.18
N ARG A 98 -2.67 0.14 -3.53
CA ARG A 98 -3.53 -1.04 -3.62
C ARG A 98 -3.05 -1.89 -4.78
N VAL A 99 -2.51 -3.07 -4.51
CA VAL A 99 -1.96 -3.93 -5.57
C VAL A 99 -3.03 -4.27 -6.62
N ALA A 100 -4.27 -4.50 -6.17
CA ALA A 100 -5.38 -4.83 -7.06
C ALA A 100 -5.84 -3.68 -7.97
N SER A 101 -5.31 -2.45 -7.82
CA SER A 101 -5.54 -1.35 -8.79
C SER A 101 -4.46 -1.24 -9.86
N LEU A 102 -3.43 -2.10 -9.84
CA LEU A 102 -2.46 -2.22 -10.93
C LEU A 102 -3.08 -3.00 -12.10
N ASP A 103 -2.61 -2.74 -13.31
CA ASP A 103 -3.09 -3.44 -14.50
C ASP A 103 -2.66 -4.92 -14.49
N ASP A 104 -1.46 -5.21 -13.99
CA ASP A 104 -0.99 -6.56 -13.67
C ASP A 104 -0.74 -6.70 -12.15
N PRO A 105 -1.76 -7.06 -11.36
CA PRO A 105 -1.58 -7.27 -9.93
C PRO A 105 -0.75 -8.52 -9.60
N SER A 106 -0.56 -9.44 -10.56
CA SER A 106 0.20 -10.68 -10.32
C SER A 106 1.71 -10.44 -10.18
N ALA A 107 2.19 -9.27 -10.63
CA ALA A 107 3.57 -8.83 -10.46
C ALA A 107 3.98 -8.66 -8.99
N PHE A 108 3.02 -8.56 -8.06
CA PHE A 108 3.26 -8.26 -6.64
C PHE A 108 2.47 -9.18 -5.71
N ALA A 109 3.01 -10.38 -5.48
CA ALA A 109 2.52 -11.25 -4.40
C ALA A 109 2.84 -10.64 -3.02
N PRO A 110 2.02 -10.91 -1.98
CA PRO A 110 2.32 -10.48 -0.62
C PRO A 110 3.61 -11.12 -0.09
N ASP A 111 4.51 -10.31 0.46
CA ASP A 111 5.68 -10.78 1.20
C ASP A 111 5.30 -11.29 2.60
N VAL A 112 4.23 -10.70 3.17
CA VAL A 112 3.72 -11.03 4.50
C VAL A 112 2.20 -10.89 4.59
N HIS A 113 1.61 -11.68 5.47
CA HIS A 113 0.26 -11.47 5.99
C HIS A 113 0.33 -10.89 7.40
N ILE A 114 -0.30 -9.75 7.63
CA ILE A 114 -0.29 -9.05 8.93
C ILE A 114 -1.70 -8.93 9.51
N TYR A 115 -1.77 -8.80 10.83
CA TYR A 115 -3.03 -8.77 11.58
C TYR A 115 -3.90 -10.01 11.35
N ALA A 116 -3.26 -11.19 11.23
CA ALA A 116 -3.92 -12.46 10.95
C ALA A 116 -4.93 -12.87 12.03
N ARG A 117 -4.83 -12.31 13.24
CA ARG A 117 -5.83 -12.48 14.32
C ARG A 117 -7.26 -12.10 13.89
N SER A 118 -7.40 -11.22 12.89
CA SER A 118 -8.68 -10.77 12.34
C SER A 118 -9.02 -11.40 10.98
N LYS A 119 -8.16 -12.29 10.47
CA LYS A 119 -8.38 -13.01 9.21
C LYS A 119 -9.67 -13.81 9.27
N LEU A 120 -10.46 -13.74 8.21
CA LEU A 120 -11.69 -14.53 8.13
C LEU A 120 -11.37 -16.03 8.18
N PRO A 121 -12.11 -16.86 8.95
CA PRO A 121 -11.75 -18.27 9.16
C PRO A 121 -11.64 -19.09 7.87
N TRP A 122 -12.46 -18.77 6.87
CA TRP A 122 -12.51 -19.49 5.59
C TRP A 122 -11.40 -19.11 4.60
N VAL A 123 -10.66 -18.03 4.84
CA VAL A 123 -9.50 -17.67 4.00
C VAL A 123 -8.39 -18.68 4.24
N ARG A 124 -7.84 -19.25 3.17
CA ARG A 124 -6.64 -20.09 3.24
C ARG A 124 -5.45 -19.30 2.71
N LEU A 125 -4.34 -19.33 3.43
CA LEU A 125 -3.10 -18.69 2.99
C LEU A 125 -2.21 -19.73 2.30
N PRO A 126 -1.34 -19.32 1.34
CA PRO A 126 -0.39 -20.22 0.70
C PRO A 126 0.48 -20.94 1.73
N GLU A 127 0.88 -22.17 1.40
CA GLU A 127 1.85 -22.92 2.21
C GLU A 127 3.19 -22.15 2.26
N GLY A 128 3.80 -22.08 3.45
CA GLY A 128 5.05 -21.34 3.66
C GLY A 128 4.92 -19.81 3.68
N ALA A 129 3.71 -19.25 3.62
CA ALA A 129 3.51 -17.82 3.74
C ALA A 129 3.97 -17.30 5.11
N THR A 130 4.62 -16.14 5.13
CA THR A 130 4.99 -15.45 6.37
C THR A 130 3.75 -14.77 6.96
N VAL A 131 3.36 -15.15 8.18
CA VAL A 131 2.11 -14.71 8.82
C VAL A 131 2.39 -14.18 10.23
N PHE A 132 1.81 -13.02 10.53
CA PHE A 132 1.85 -12.41 11.85
C PHE A 132 0.45 -12.09 12.35
N GLU A 133 0.18 -12.43 13.62
CA GLU A 133 -1.08 -12.11 14.30
C GLU A 133 -1.29 -10.59 14.45
N GLU A 134 -0.19 -9.82 14.48
CA GLU A 134 -0.16 -8.36 14.62
C GLU A 134 0.79 -7.72 13.60
N TYR A 135 1.28 -6.51 13.88
CA TYR A 135 2.39 -5.92 13.12
C TYR A 135 3.73 -6.53 13.55
N TYR A 136 4.68 -6.62 12.64
CA TYR A 136 5.97 -7.30 12.83
C TYR A 136 7.14 -6.30 12.94
N ASP A 137 8.32 -6.76 13.36
CA ASP A 137 9.53 -5.94 13.28
C ASP A 137 10.03 -5.85 11.84
N MET A 138 9.88 -4.66 11.26
CA MET A 138 10.33 -4.37 9.89
C MET A 138 11.82 -4.64 9.66
N LYS A 139 12.66 -4.49 10.68
CA LYS A 139 14.12 -4.70 10.55
C LYS A 139 14.47 -6.17 10.29
N GLU A 140 13.63 -7.09 10.75
CA GLU A 140 13.86 -8.53 10.63
C GLU A 140 13.35 -9.08 9.30
N GLN A 141 12.28 -8.50 8.75
CA GLN A 141 11.59 -9.07 7.58
C GLN A 141 11.89 -8.35 6.26
N TRP A 142 12.23 -7.06 6.30
CA TRP A 142 12.45 -6.31 5.06
C TRP A 142 13.85 -6.59 4.50
N PRO A 143 14.00 -6.74 3.17
CA PRO A 143 15.30 -6.78 2.53
C PRO A 143 16.15 -5.56 2.87
N ALA A 144 17.47 -5.74 2.95
CA ALA A 144 18.42 -4.68 3.31
C ALA A 144 18.30 -3.45 2.38
N ASP A 145 18.12 -3.70 1.07
CA ASP A 145 17.93 -2.64 0.06
C ASP A 145 16.62 -1.87 0.26
N SER A 146 15.52 -2.57 0.58
CA SER A 146 14.23 -1.95 0.92
C SER A 146 14.33 -1.08 2.17
N LEU A 147 15.06 -1.54 3.20
CA LEU A 147 15.33 -0.74 4.39
C LEU A 147 16.18 0.50 4.07
N ALA A 148 17.18 0.37 3.20
CA ALA A 148 18.02 1.48 2.77
C ALA A 148 17.21 2.54 2.00
N ARG A 149 16.37 2.10 1.05
CA ARG A 149 15.42 2.95 0.31
C ARG A 149 14.49 3.71 1.25
N ARG A 150 13.85 3.01 2.19
CA ARG A 150 12.97 3.61 3.20
C ARG A 150 13.69 4.65 4.05
N ARG A 151 14.91 4.36 4.53
CA ARG A 151 15.72 5.31 5.31
C ARG A 151 16.04 6.57 4.49
N LYS A 152 16.45 6.40 3.23
CA LYS A 152 16.76 7.50 2.33
C LYS A 152 15.54 8.40 2.08
N ALA A 153 14.39 7.81 1.75
CA ALA A 153 13.15 8.55 1.51
C ALA A 153 12.70 9.33 2.76
N GLY A 154 12.71 8.68 3.93
CA GLY A 154 12.36 9.34 5.19
C GLY A 154 13.33 10.45 5.60
N ALA A 155 14.64 10.30 5.33
CA ALA A 155 15.63 11.34 5.58
C ALA A 155 15.45 12.55 4.65
N ALA A 156 15.22 12.31 3.36
CA ALA A 156 14.98 13.38 2.38
C ALA A 156 13.72 14.21 2.72
N ALA A 157 12.66 13.53 3.18
CA ALA A 157 11.43 14.19 3.59
C ALA A 157 11.62 15.08 4.83
N LYS A 158 12.44 14.65 5.79
CA LYS A 158 12.77 15.46 6.98
C LYS A 158 13.65 16.67 6.65
N ALA A 159 14.52 16.55 5.66
CA ALA A 159 15.40 17.65 5.23
C ALA A 159 14.67 18.72 4.39
N SER A 160 13.46 18.40 3.90
CA SER A 160 12.64 19.30 3.09
C SER A 160 11.53 20.00 3.89
N GLN A 161 11.50 19.79 5.21
CA GLN A 161 10.62 20.45 6.19
C GLN A 161 11.41 21.50 6.97
#